data_AF-A0A7C5NRT1-F1
#
_entry.id   AF-A0A7C5NRT1-F1
#
_cell.length_a   1.000
_cell.length_b   1.000
_cell.length_c   1.000
_cell.angle_alpha   90.00
_cell.angle_beta   90.00
_cell.angle_gamma   90.00
#
_symmetry.space_group_name_H-M   'P 1'
#
loop_
_entity.id
_entity.type
_entity.pdbx_description
1 polymer ?
#
loop_
_entity_poly.entity_id
_entity_poly.type
_entity_poly.pdbx_seq_one_letter_code
_entity_poly.pdbx_strand_id
1 'polypeptide(L)'
;EFFYFVDIKKNFAILKPKTAFLFTTGKDVPKNGVKEYSWQGSKKLVILNEEGVILGLGLINPKSNGKFIKNITDIGEFIRRHK
;
A
#
# COMPACT_ATOMS: atom_id res chain seq x y z
N GLU A 1 21.33 12.45 -12.45
CA GLU A 1 20.30 11.81 -11.61
C GLU A 1 19.05 11.58 -12.46
N PHE A 2 18.60 10.33 -12.62
CA PHE A 2 17.40 10.02 -13.40
C PHE A 2 16.28 9.63 -12.42
N PHE A 3 15.40 10.57 -12.09
CA PHE A 3 14.12 10.24 -11.48
C PHE A 3 13.19 9.74 -12.59
N TYR A 4 13.02 8.43 -12.71
CA TYR A 4 11.93 7.88 -13.53
C TYR A 4 10.62 8.16 -12.78
N PHE A 5 9.83 9.09 -13.30
CA PHE A 5 8.44 9.27 -12.88
C PHE A 5 7.64 8.07 -13.39
N VAL A 6 7.46 7.07 -12.52
CA VAL A 6 6.62 5.92 -12.83
C VAL A 6 5.16 6.32 -12.60
N ASP A 7 4.41 6.48 -13.68
CA ASP A 7 2.97 6.71 -13.64
C ASP A 7 2.23 5.39 -13.34
N ILE A 8 1.70 5.25 -12.11
CA ILE A 8 1.01 4.05 -11.65
C ILE A 8 -0.46 4.11 -12.07
N LYS A 9 -0.79 3.49 -13.20
CA LYS A 9 -2.16 3.50 -13.74
C LYS A 9 -3.08 2.39 -13.22
N LYS A 10 -2.52 1.29 -12.71
CA LYS A 10 -3.28 0.08 -12.33
C LYS A 10 -2.59 -0.70 -11.23
N ASN A 11 -3.35 -1.57 -10.57
CA ASN A 11 -2.88 -2.40 -9.47
C ASN A 11 -2.28 -1.57 -8.33
N PHE A 12 -3.07 -0.63 -7.84
CA PHE A 12 -2.73 0.23 -6.70
C PHE A 12 -3.87 0.33 -5.70
N ALA A 13 -3.54 0.75 -4.48
CA ALA A 13 -4.50 1.22 -3.49
C ALA A 13 -3.97 2.48 -2.80
N ILE A 14 -4.85 3.45 -2.61
CA ILE A 14 -4.60 4.66 -1.82
C ILE A 14 -5.20 4.48 -0.44
N LEU A 15 -4.40 4.69 0.60
CA LEU A 15 -4.80 4.52 1.99
C LEU A 15 -5.16 5.86 2.65
N LYS A 16 -6.14 5.84 3.55
CA LYS A 16 -6.43 6.97 4.45
C LYS A 16 -5.25 7.24 5.38
N PRO A 17 -5.05 8.46 5.90
CA PRO A 17 -3.81 8.85 6.59
C PRO A 17 -3.45 7.94 7.79
N LYS A 18 -4.43 7.61 8.64
CA LYS A 18 -4.22 6.71 9.78
C LYS A 18 -3.81 5.31 9.33
N THR A 19 -4.43 4.80 8.27
CA THR A 19 -4.15 3.46 7.74
C THR A 19 -2.80 3.43 7.01
N ALA A 20 -2.44 4.49 6.29
CA ALA A 20 -1.13 4.67 5.67
C ALA A 20 -0.01 4.59 6.70
N PHE A 21 -0.13 5.34 7.81
CA PHE A 21 0.84 5.27 8.91
C PHE A 21 0.96 3.85 9.47
N LEU A 22 -0.17 3.20 9.79
CA LEU A 22 -0.17 1.83 10.30
C LEU A 22 0.46 0.83 9.32
N PHE A 23 0.23 0.99 8.02
CA PHE A 23 0.84 0.15 7.00
C PHE A 23 2.37 0.20 7.07
N THR A 24 2.98 1.38 7.27
CA THR A 24 4.45 1.52 7.47
C THR A 24 4.99 0.88 8.76
N THR A 25 4.11 0.35 9.62
CA THR A 25 4.50 -0.41 10.81
C THR A 25 4.33 -1.92 10.63
N GLY A 26 4.09 -2.39 9.40
CA GLY A 26 3.87 -3.79 9.07
C GLY A 26 2.43 -4.28 9.25
N LYS A 27 1.46 -3.39 9.48
CA LYS A 27 0.05 -3.78 9.68
C LYS A 27 -0.68 -4.01 8.35
N ASP A 28 -1.55 -5.02 8.35
CA ASP A 28 -2.54 -5.25 7.29
C ASP A 28 -3.57 -4.10 7.24
N VAL A 29 -4.23 -3.95 6.09
CA VAL A 29 -5.21 -2.91 5.84
C VAL A 29 -6.63 -3.48 5.82
N PRO A 30 -7.55 -2.95 6.64
CA PRO A 30 -8.97 -3.24 6.52
C PRO A 30 -9.59 -2.49 5.34
N LYS A 31 -10.71 -3.00 4.80
CA LYS A 31 -11.36 -2.44 3.61
C LYS A 31 -11.76 -0.97 3.78
N ASN A 32 -12.22 -0.59 4.97
CA ASN A 32 -12.61 0.80 5.29
C ASN A 32 -11.43 1.77 5.41
N GLY A 33 -10.20 1.26 5.49
CA GLY A 33 -8.96 2.04 5.50
C GLY A 33 -8.43 2.39 4.10
N VAL A 34 -9.02 1.81 3.05
CA VAL A 34 -8.74 2.13 1.65
C VAL A 34 -9.62 3.31 1.22
N LYS A 35 -9.01 4.35 0.66
CA LYS A 35 -9.70 5.48 0.05
C LYS A 35 -10.20 5.12 -1.35
N GLU A 36 -9.30 4.57 -2.17
CA GLU A 36 -9.58 4.07 -3.50
C GLU A 36 -8.58 2.98 -3.90
N TYR A 37 -8.95 2.15 -4.87
CA TYR A 37 -8.04 1.16 -5.43
C TYR A 37 -8.42 0.83 -6.87
N SER A 38 -7.41 0.51 -7.68
CA SER A 38 -7.57 -0.01 -9.04
C SER A 38 -6.91 -1.37 -9.11
N TRP A 39 -7.68 -2.40 -9.43
CA TRP A 39 -7.22 -3.79 -9.46
C TRP A 39 -7.62 -4.48 -10.77
N GLN A 40 -6.62 -5.00 -11.50
CA GLN A 40 -6.81 -5.75 -12.74
C GLN A 40 -6.08 -7.09 -12.65
N GLY A 41 -6.70 -8.06 -11.97
CA GLY A 41 -6.30 -9.47 -11.95
C GLY A 41 -5.04 -9.82 -11.13
N SER A 42 -4.11 -8.88 -10.89
CA SER A 42 -2.91 -9.11 -10.08
C SER A 42 -3.21 -9.14 -8.60
N LYS A 43 -2.85 -10.19 -7.87
CA LYS A 43 -2.99 -10.18 -6.40
C LYS A 43 -2.16 -9.10 -5.71
N LYS A 44 -1.07 -8.61 -6.34
CA LYS A 44 -0.19 -7.58 -5.79
C LYS A 44 -0.66 -6.19 -6.18
N LEU A 45 -0.62 -5.27 -5.20
CA LEU A 45 -0.90 -3.85 -5.35
C LEU A 45 0.30 -3.02 -4.90
N VAL A 46 0.55 -1.90 -5.59
CA VAL A 46 1.35 -0.80 -5.05
C VAL A 46 0.51 -0.02 -4.06
N ILE A 47 1.06 0.26 -2.88
CA ILE A 47 0.34 0.93 -1.80
C ILE A 47 0.82 2.37 -1.72
N LEU A 48 -0.12 3.31 -1.76
CA LEU A 48 0.11 4.75 -1.82
C LEU A 48 -0.55 5.44 -0.62
N ASN A 49 0.02 6.57 -0.19
CA ASN A 49 -0.72 7.54 0.61
C ASN A 49 -1.57 8.46 -0.30
N GLU A 50 -2.31 9.40 0.30
CA GLU A 50 -3.16 10.33 -0.46
C GLU A 50 -2.39 11.35 -1.32
N GLU A 51 -1.09 11.50 -1.09
CA GLU A 51 -0.19 12.38 -1.84
C GLU A 51 0.49 11.64 -3.02
N GLY A 52 0.18 10.35 -3.21
CA GLY A 52 0.80 9.52 -4.24
C GLY A 52 2.18 8.98 -3.89
N VAL A 53 2.61 9.08 -2.63
CA VAL A 53 3.88 8.51 -2.15
C VAL A 53 3.73 6.99 -1.98
N ILE A 54 4.66 6.23 -2.56
CA ILE A 54 4.72 4.78 -2.41
C ILE A 54 5.14 4.41 -0.99
N LEU A 55 4.28 3.65 -0.32
CA LEU A 55 4.49 3.12 1.03
C LEU A 55 5.03 1.69 1.02
N GLY A 56 4.79 0.93 -0.05
CA GLY A 56 5.22 -0.46 -0.17
C GLY A 56 4.34 -1.30 -1.09
N LEU A 57 4.31 -2.61 -0.85
CA LEU A 57 3.53 -3.58 -1.63
C LEU A 57 2.56 -4.36 -0.74
N GLY A 58 1.36 -4.60 -1.26
CA GLY A 58 0.31 -5.34 -0.58
C GLY A 58 -0.30 -6.45 -1.43
N LEU A 59 -0.89 -7.46 -0.80
CA LEU A 59 -1.73 -8.47 -1.47
C LEU A 59 -3.20 -8.19 -1.22
N ILE A 60 -3.99 -7.95 -2.27
CA ILE A 60 -5.43 -7.77 -2.14
C ILE A 60 -6.14 -9.11 -1.85
N ASN A 61 -7.06 -9.07 -0.91
CA ASN A 61 -7.99 -10.15 -0.60
C ASN A 61 -9.42 -9.59 -0.60
N PRO A 62 -10.11 -9.59 -1.75
CA PRO A 62 -11.45 -9.01 -1.88
C PRO A 62 -12.51 -9.65 -0.99
N LYS A 63 -12.27 -10.88 -0.52
CA LYS A 63 -13.17 -11.65 0.34
C LYS A 63 -13.06 -11.27 1.82
N SER A 64 -12.02 -10.53 2.22
CA SER A 64 -11.80 -10.15 3.63
C SER A 64 -12.04 -8.66 3.86
N ASN A 65 -12.90 -8.33 4.82
CA ASN A 65 -13.09 -6.94 5.24
C ASN A 65 -12.02 -6.48 6.26
N GLY A 66 -11.54 -7.38 7.11
CA GLY A 66 -10.55 -7.05 8.16
C GLY A 66 -9.11 -7.05 7.67
N LYS A 67 -8.77 -7.89 6.68
CA LYS A 67 -7.46 -7.99 6.04
C LYS A 67 -7.61 -7.89 4.54
N PHE A 68 -8.18 -6.78 4.10
CA PHE A 68 -8.48 -6.51 2.70
C PHE A 68 -7.21 -6.36 1.86
N ILE A 69 -6.15 -5.77 2.43
CA ILE A 69 -4.82 -5.78 1.84
C ILE A 69 -3.84 -6.31 2.89
N LYS A 70 -3.19 -7.43 2.60
CA LYS A 70 -2.12 -7.97 3.44
C LYS A 70 -0.82 -7.21 3.15
N ASN A 71 -0.11 -6.75 4.17
CA ASN A 71 1.20 -6.12 3.99
C ASN A 71 2.24 -7.17 3.57
N ILE A 72 2.96 -6.92 2.46
CA ILE A 72 4.11 -7.74 2.02
C ILE A 72 5.42 -7.10 2.46
N THR A 73 5.59 -5.82 2.15
CA THR A 73 6.75 -5.01 2.52
C THR A 73 6.32 -3.55 2.57
N ASP A 74 6.94 -2.78 3.45
CA ASP A 74 6.70 -1.36 3.64
C ASP A 74 7.99 -0.59 3.85
N ILE A 75 7.95 0.70 3.53
CA ILE A 75 9.09 1.62 3.68
C ILE A 75 9.60 1.71 5.11
N GLY A 76 8.73 1.48 6.11
CA GLY A 76 9.14 1.50 7.51
C GLY A 76 10.07 0.34 7.86
N GLU A 77 9.96 -0.81 7.18
CA GLU A 77 10.91 -1.91 7.31
C GLU A 77 12.33 -1.46 6.95
N PHE A 78 12.47 -0.68 5.87
CA PHE A 78 13.75 -0.11 5.46
C PHE A 78 14.26 0.92 6.47
N ILE A 79 13.41 1.87 6.89
CA ILE A 79 13.78 2.95 7.83
C ILE A 79 14.26 2.38 9.18
N ARG A 80 13.62 1.29 9.66
CA ARG A 80 13.97 0.67 10.95
C ARG A 80 15.32 -0.05 10.93
N ARG A 81 15.80 -0.52 9.78
CA ARG A 81 17.02 -1.33 9.67
C ARG A 81 18.33 -0.55 9.84
N HIS A 82 18.30 0.79 9.78
CA HIS A 82 19.46 1.66 9.93
C HIS A 82 19.64 2.19 11.36
N LYS A 83 19.35 1.36 12.38
CA LYS A 83 19.62 1.68 13.79
C LYS A 83 20.73 0.82 14.34
#